data_AF-A0A328PBP7-F1
#
_entry.id   AF-A0A328PBP7-F1
#
_cell.length_a   1.000
_cell.length_b   1.000
_cell.length_c   1.000
_cell.angle_alpha   90.00
_cell.angle_beta   90.00
_cell.angle_gamma   90.00
#
_symmetry.space_group_name_H-M   'P 1'
#
loop_
_entity.id
_entity.type
_entity.pdbx_description
1 polymer ?
#
loop_
_entity_poly.entity_id
_entity_poly.type
_entity_poly.pdbx_seq_one_letter_code
_entity_poly.pdbx_strand_id
1 'polypeptide(L)'
;MKRLILPAVIALGLVFTGTASAAVETYTVDLNGYAVIGFVGHSPEDFARAQQQAQGWERERHLMLKPQTIKAVAIDQSEGAALSEAQLKQAIVAAALAKRP
;
A
#
# COMPACT_ATOMS: atom_id res chain seq x y z
N MET A 1 38.99 -15.22 32.56
CA MET A 1 37.59 -15.67 32.40
C MET A 1 36.90 -14.73 31.42
N LYS A 2 36.64 -15.19 30.19
CA LYS A 2 36.15 -14.36 29.06
C LYS A 2 34.65 -14.61 28.91
N ARG A 3 33.82 -13.57 29.12
CA ARG A 3 32.35 -13.66 29.04
C ARG A 3 31.96 -13.42 27.58
N LEU A 4 31.43 -14.46 26.92
CA LEU A 4 30.85 -14.37 25.58
C LEU A 4 29.43 -13.81 25.73
N ILE A 5 29.21 -12.60 25.22
CA ILE A 5 27.88 -11.99 25.10
C ILE A 5 27.35 -12.44 23.73
N LEU A 6 26.42 -13.39 23.72
CA LEU A 6 25.68 -13.79 22.54
C LEU A 6 24.73 -12.64 22.15
N PRO A 7 24.80 -12.09 20.92
CA PRO A 7 23.80 -11.15 20.46
C PRO A 7 22.49 -11.92 20.23
N ALA A 8 21.46 -11.58 21.00
CA ALA A 8 20.10 -12.05 20.78
C ALA A 8 19.59 -11.44 19.47
N VAL A 9 19.49 -12.26 18.43
CA VAL A 9 18.82 -11.92 17.18
C VAL A 9 17.32 -11.93 17.47
N ILE A 10 16.74 -10.76 17.72
CA ILE A 10 15.28 -10.60 17.75
C ILE A 10 14.82 -10.53 16.30
N ALA A 11 14.45 -11.68 15.75
CA ALA A 11 13.68 -11.74 14.52
C ALA A 11 12.28 -11.19 14.81
N LEU A 12 12.03 -9.92 14.47
CA LEU A 12 10.66 -9.40 14.38
C LEU A 12 9.94 -10.21 13.29
N GLY A 13 9.11 -11.16 13.72
CA GLY A 13 8.28 -11.96 12.83
C GLY A 13 7.31 -11.06 12.07
N LEU A 14 7.46 -10.99 10.75
CA LEU A 14 6.46 -10.45 9.85
C LEU A 14 5.23 -11.37 9.90
N VAL A 15 4.15 -10.95 10.55
CA VAL A 15 2.87 -11.66 10.48
C VAL A 15 2.21 -11.28 9.15
N PHE A 16 2.45 -12.10 8.12
CA PHE A 16 1.63 -12.10 6.91
C PHE A 16 0.27 -12.72 7.24
N THR A 17 -0.73 -11.91 7.59
CA THR A 17 -2.14 -12.29 7.43
C THR A 17 -2.58 -11.92 6.02
N GLY A 18 -2.01 -12.61 5.03
CA GLY A 18 -2.37 -12.44 3.62
C GLY A 18 -3.45 -13.43 3.24
N THR A 19 -4.72 -12.98 3.17
CA THR A 19 -5.71 -13.66 2.33
C THR A 19 -5.19 -13.62 0.89
N ALA A 20 -5.02 -14.79 0.29
CA ALA A 20 -4.51 -14.96 -1.08
C ALA A 20 -5.39 -14.24 -2.11
N SER A 21 -5.06 -12.98 -2.41
CA SER A 21 -5.33 -12.35 -3.69
C SER A 21 -3.97 -12.02 -4.26
N ALA A 22 -3.72 -12.41 -5.52
CA ALA A 22 -2.52 -12.04 -6.26
C ALA A 22 -2.25 -10.54 -6.02
N ALA A 23 -1.21 -10.25 -5.24
CA ALA A 23 -0.99 -8.92 -4.72
C ALA A 23 -0.53 -8.05 -5.88
N VAL A 24 -1.34 -7.05 -6.23
CA VAL A 24 -0.87 -5.97 -7.08
C VAL A 24 0.20 -5.20 -6.31
N GLU A 25 1.12 -4.59 -7.03
CA GLU A 25 2.22 -3.88 -6.39
C GLU A 25 1.66 -2.78 -5.49
N THR A 26 2.18 -2.66 -4.26
CA THR A 26 1.59 -1.81 -3.24
C THR A 26 2.65 -0.89 -2.64
N TYR A 27 2.34 0.40 -2.57
CA TYR A 27 3.20 1.44 -2.03
C TYR A 27 2.51 2.18 -0.91
N THR A 28 3.23 2.50 0.16
CA THR A 28 2.70 3.33 1.25
C THR A 28 3.44 4.65 1.28
N VAL A 29 2.70 5.76 1.21
CA VAL A 29 3.22 7.11 1.35
C VAL A 29 2.77 7.66 2.71
N ASP A 30 3.73 7.91 3.59
CA ASP A 30 3.48 8.62 4.85
C ASP A 30 3.41 10.14 4.61
N LEU A 31 2.41 10.77 5.21
CA LEU A 31 2.08 12.19 5.15
C LEU A 31 2.04 12.78 6.58
N ASN A 32 2.99 12.42 7.43
CA ASN A 32 3.14 12.94 8.80
C ASN A 32 1.88 12.73 9.66
N GLY A 33 1.50 11.47 9.88
CA GLY A 33 0.35 11.09 10.72
C GLY A 33 -0.89 10.63 9.95
N TYR A 34 -0.85 10.75 8.63
CA TYR A 34 -1.76 10.10 7.70
C TYR A 34 -0.94 9.30 6.70
N ALA A 35 -1.45 8.16 6.24
CA ALA A 35 -0.79 7.41 5.18
C ALA A 35 -1.73 7.15 4.01
N VAL A 36 -1.15 6.97 2.83
CA VAL A 36 -1.86 6.55 1.64
C VAL A 36 -1.26 5.26 1.14
N ILE A 37 -2.08 4.22 0.99
CA ILE A 37 -1.71 2.99 0.30
C ILE A 37 -2.13 3.11 -1.16
N GLY A 38 -1.17 3.08 -2.08
CA GLY A 38 -1.38 2.99 -3.51
C GLY A 38 -1.24 1.55 -4.00
N PHE A 39 -2.31 0.99 -4.53
CA PHE A 39 -2.30 -0.27 -5.28
C PHE A 39 -2.07 0.03 -6.75
N VAL A 40 -1.02 -0.51 -7.35
CA VAL A 40 -0.56 -0.16 -8.70
C VAL A 40 -0.84 -1.30 -9.67
N GLY A 41 -1.57 -1.00 -10.74
CA GLY A 41 -1.81 -1.93 -11.83
C GLY A 41 -0.97 -1.60 -13.05
N HIS A 42 -0.12 -2.54 -13.48
CA HIS A 42 0.74 -2.41 -14.67
C HIS A 42 0.09 -2.90 -15.96
N SER A 43 -1.11 -3.47 -15.86
CA SER A 43 -1.96 -3.90 -16.96
C SER A 43 -3.42 -3.53 -16.64
N PRO A 44 -4.34 -3.50 -17.64
CA PRO A 44 -5.74 -3.20 -17.37
C PRO A 44 -6.37 -4.19 -16.37
N GLU A 45 -5.96 -5.45 -16.42
CA GLU A 45 -6.40 -6.49 -15.49
C GLU A 45 -5.88 -6.24 -14.07
N ASP A 46 -4.61 -5.85 -13.93
CA ASP A 46 -4.03 -5.52 -12.63
C ASP A 46 -4.62 -4.22 -12.09
N PHE A 47 -4.95 -3.25 -12.94
CA PHE A 47 -5.60 -2.02 -12.51
C PHE A 47 -7.01 -2.30 -11.98
N ALA A 48 -7.78 -3.16 -12.64
CA ALA A 48 -9.07 -3.60 -12.12
C ALA A 48 -8.94 -4.28 -10.74
N ARG A 49 -7.89 -5.11 -10.53
CA ARG A 49 -7.59 -5.70 -9.23
C ARG A 49 -7.17 -4.65 -8.20
N ALA A 50 -6.32 -3.70 -8.57
CA ALA A 50 -5.92 -2.59 -7.72
C ALA A 50 -7.11 -1.74 -7.28
N GLN A 51 -8.07 -1.49 -8.17
CA GLN A 51 -9.33 -0.84 -7.84
C GLN A 51 -10.14 -1.65 -6.83
N GLN A 52 -10.28 -2.97 -7.04
CA GLN A 52 -11.00 -3.83 -6.11
C GLN A 52 -10.35 -3.84 -4.71
N GLN A 53 -9.01 -3.95 -4.64
CA GLN A 53 -8.29 -3.93 -3.37
C GLN A 53 -8.40 -2.57 -2.67
N ALA A 54 -8.26 -1.46 -3.40
CA ALA A 54 -8.43 -0.13 -2.85
C ALA A 54 -9.85 0.09 -2.31
N GLN A 55 -10.87 -0.34 -3.05
CA GLN A 55 -12.27 -0.25 -2.62
C GLN A 55 -12.58 -1.14 -1.43
N GLY A 56 -12.04 -2.36 -1.39
CA GLY A 56 -12.19 -3.28 -0.26
C GLY A 56 -11.57 -2.69 1.00
N TRP A 57 -10.35 -2.16 0.89
CA TRP A 57 -9.67 -1.49 1.99
C TRP A 57 -10.45 -0.28 2.50
N GLU A 58 -10.92 0.59 1.60
CA GLU A 58 -11.74 1.74 2.00
C GLU A 58 -13.06 1.29 2.62
N ARG A 59 -13.71 0.24 2.13
CA ARG A 59 -14.94 -0.31 2.73
C ARG A 59 -14.69 -0.79 4.15
N GLU A 60 -13.64 -1.59 4.35
CA GLU A 60 -13.23 -2.05 5.68
C GLU A 60 -12.83 -0.89 6.59
N ARG A 61 -12.21 0.17 6.04
CA ARG A 61 -11.93 1.41 6.77
C ARG A 61 -13.24 2.08 7.22
N HIS A 62 -14.24 2.23 6.36
CA HIS A 62 -15.53 2.81 6.79
C HIS A 62 -16.24 1.96 7.85
N LEU A 63 -15.98 0.65 7.89
CA LEU A 63 -16.47 -0.27 8.92
C LEU A 63 -15.59 -0.32 10.19
N MET A 64 -14.57 0.54 10.30
CA MET A 64 -13.61 0.57 11.40
C MET A 64 -12.77 -0.72 11.56
N LEU A 65 -12.68 -1.54 10.51
CA LEU A 65 -11.87 -2.77 10.47
C LEU A 65 -10.44 -2.53 9.98
N LYS A 66 -10.16 -1.33 9.45
CA LYS A 66 -8.83 -0.85 9.08
C LYS A 66 -8.52 0.49 9.76
N PRO A 67 -7.23 0.86 9.91
CA PRO A 67 -6.85 2.14 10.49
C PRO A 67 -7.48 3.33 9.76
N GLN A 68 -8.12 4.23 10.51
CA GLN A 68 -8.81 5.41 9.95
C GLN A 68 -7.85 6.44 9.35
N THR A 69 -6.58 6.38 9.75
CA THR A 69 -5.51 7.28 9.29
C THR A 69 -4.91 6.87 7.95
N ILE A 70 -5.34 5.75 7.36
CA ILE A 70 -4.79 5.21 6.12
C ILE A 70 -5.85 5.23 5.03
N LYS A 71 -5.63 5.98 3.95
CA LYS A 71 -6.48 5.96 2.75
C LYS A 71 -5.92 5.02 1.68
N ALA A 72 -6.76 4.23 1.03
CA ALA A 72 -6.37 3.41 -0.11
C ALA A 72 -6.80 4.01 -1.44
N VAL A 73 -5.90 3.93 -2.43
CA VAL A 73 -6.13 4.38 -3.82
C VAL A 73 -5.59 3.36 -4.81
N ALA A 74 -6.16 3.34 -6.00
CA ALA A 74 -5.66 2.56 -7.12
C ALA A 74 -4.95 3.49 -8.11
N ILE A 75 -3.80 3.06 -8.62
CA ILE A 75 -2.96 3.78 -9.56
C ILE A 75 -2.92 2.98 -10.85
N ASP A 76 -3.29 3.64 -11.95
CA ASP A 76 -3.22 3.08 -13.28
C ASP A 76 -1.83 3.34 -13.88
N GLN A 77 -1.10 2.29 -14.19
CA GLN A 77 0.13 2.31 -15.00
C GLN A 77 0.00 1.42 -16.24
N SER A 78 -1.22 1.08 -16.65
CA SER A 78 -1.47 0.15 -17.75
C SER A 78 -1.16 0.71 -19.14
N GLU A 79 -1.25 2.03 -19.33
CA GLU A 79 -1.06 2.70 -20.63
C GLU A 79 0.19 3.60 -20.71
N GLY A 80 1.07 3.55 -19.70
CA GLY A 80 2.19 4.48 -19.56
C GLY A 80 3.55 3.81 -19.37
N ALA A 81 4.61 4.60 -19.56
CA ALA A 81 5.93 4.19 -19.09
C ALA A 81 5.92 4.06 -17.55
N ALA A 82 6.68 3.09 -17.03
CA ALA A 82 6.84 2.90 -15.60
C ALA A 82 7.24 4.23 -14.93
N LEU A 83 6.47 4.66 -13.93
CA LEU A 83 6.76 5.90 -13.21
C LEU A 83 8.02 5.71 -12.36
N SER A 84 8.86 6.74 -12.30
CA SER A 84 9.91 6.79 -11.27
C SER A 84 9.28 6.85 -9.87
N GLU A 85 10.04 6.48 -8.83
CA GLU A 85 9.57 6.48 -7.45
C GLU A 85 8.97 7.84 -7.03
N ALA A 86 9.62 8.95 -7.42
CA ALA A 86 9.13 10.29 -7.13
C ALA A 86 7.79 10.60 -7.82
N GLN A 87 7.64 10.19 -9.09
CA GLN A 87 6.40 10.35 -9.84
C GLN A 87 5.28 9.47 -9.28
N LEU A 88 5.61 8.23 -8.88
CA LEU A 88 4.66 7.33 -8.26
C LEU A 88 4.16 7.86 -6.92
N LYS A 89 5.06 8.36 -6.07
CA LYS A 89 4.69 9.03 -4.82
C LYS A 89 3.74 10.20 -5.07
N GLN A 90 4.05 11.05 -6.05
CA GLN A 90 3.19 12.17 -6.41
C GLN A 90 1.83 11.72 -6.93
N ALA A 91 1.78 10.67 -7.77
CA ALA A 91 0.55 10.10 -8.28
C ALA A 91 -0.34 9.54 -7.17
N ILE A 92 0.26 8.84 -6.19
CA ILE A 92 -0.45 8.30 -5.02
C ILE A 92 -1.07 9.43 -4.18
N VAL A 93 -0.29 10.47 -3.89
CA VAL A 93 -0.79 11.63 -3.13
C VAL A 93 -1.86 12.36 -3.91
N ALA A 94 -1.66 12.61 -5.21
CA ALA A 94 -2.64 13.28 -6.06
C ALA A 94 -3.95 12.49 -6.13
N ALA A 95 -3.89 11.16 -6.30
CA ALA A 95 -5.06 10.29 -6.32
C ALA A 95 -5.80 10.28 -4.96
N ALA A 96 -5.08 10.39 -3.85
CA ALA A 96 -5.69 10.48 -2.52
C ALA A 96 -6.38 11.82 -2.28
N LEU A 97 -5.84 12.91 -2.83
CA LEU A 97 -6.40 14.26 -2.70
C LEU A 97 -7.48 14.56 -3.74
N ALA A 98 -7.51 13.84 -4.86
CA ALA A 98 -8.56 13.96 -5.84
C ALA A 98 -9.91 13.68 -5.17
N LYS A 99 -10.77 14.71 -5.14
CA LYS A 99 -12.18 14.53 -4.81
C LYS A 99 -12.76 13.62 -5.89
N ARG A 100 -13.00 12.35 -5.56
CA ARG A 100 -13.96 11.58 -6.36
C ARG A 100 -15.33 12.26 -6.14
N PRO A 101 -16.12 12.49 -7.20
CA PRO A 101 -17.47 13.04 -7.08
C PRO A 101 -18.37 12.15 -6.22
#